data_AF-A0A1F4FMZ4-F1
#
_entry.id   AF-A0A1F4FMZ4-F1
#
_cell.length_a   1.000
_cell.length_b   1.000
_cell.length_c   1.000
_cell.angle_alpha   90.00
_cell.angle_beta   90.00
_cell.angle_gamma   90.00
#
_symmetry.space_group_name_H-M   'P 1'
#
loop_
_entity.id
_entity.type
_entity.pdbx_description
1 polymer ?
#
loop_
_entity_poly.entity_id
_entity_poly.type
_entity_poly.pdbx_seq_one_letter_code
_entity_poly.pdbx_strand_id
1 'polypeptide(L)'
;MSATVYLIGAGPGADIVFYDALVPAEILSLAPRAEKVAVGKRCGRQSTAQRFIHKRLADAAKRHRTVVRLKGGDPMLFGRA
;
A
#
# COMPACT_ATOMS: atom_id res chain seq x y z
N MET A 1 14.50 -6.30 -2.71
CA MET A 1 13.34 -5.52 -2.23
C MET A 1 12.17 -5.79 -3.17
N SER A 2 11.25 -6.72 -2.85
CA SER A 2 10.02 -6.87 -3.64
C SER A 2 8.89 -6.15 -2.93
N ALA A 3 8.38 -5.10 -3.55
CA ALA A 3 7.12 -4.50 -3.16
C ALA A 3 6.01 -5.32 -3.84
N THR A 4 5.21 -6.06 -3.07
CA THR A 4 3.97 -6.62 -3.61
C THR A 4 2.99 -5.47 -3.84
N VAL A 5 2.81 -5.08 -5.10
CA VAL A 5 1.87 -4.05 -5.51
C VAL A 5 0.50 -4.72 -5.73
N TYR A 6 -0.44 -4.49 -4.82
CA TYR A 6 -1.85 -4.74 -5.16
C TYR A 6 -2.34 -3.52 -5.92
N LEU A 7 -2.46 -3.66 -7.24
CA LEU A 7 -3.14 -2.71 -8.11
C LEU A 7 -4.64 -3.04 -8.11
N ILE A 8 -5.45 -2.07 -7.71
CA ILE A 8 -6.90 -2.10 -7.95
C ILE A 8 -7.19 -0.90 -8.87
N GLY A 9 -7.24 -1.13 -10.19
CA GLY A 9 -7.53 -0.08 -11.18
C GLY A 9 -6.93 -0.31 -12.57
N ALA A 10 -7.50 0.37 -13.58
CA ALA A 10 -7.14 0.25 -15.01
C ALA A 10 -6.78 1.61 -15.64
N GLY A 11 -5.73 2.28 -15.14
CA GLY A 11 -5.28 3.58 -15.65
C GLY A 11 -3.77 3.82 -15.47
N PRO A 12 -3.18 4.75 -16.25
CA PRO A 12 -1.77 5.08 -16.14
C PRO A 12 -1.49 5.88 -14.86
N GLY A 13 -0.79 5.26 -13.90
CA GLY A 13 -0.42 5.88 -12.63
C GLY A 13 -1.42 5.65 -11.50
N ALA A 14 -0.98 5.91 -10.26
CA ALA A 14 -1.80 5.77 -9.06
C ALA A 14 -2.45 7.11 -8.68
N ASP A 15 -3.73 7.09 -8.32
CA ASP A 15 -4.43 8.25 -7.76
C ASP A 15 -4.15 8.36 -6.25
N ILE A 16 -4.08 7.21 -5.57
CA ILE A 16 -3.80 7.11 -4.14
C ILE A 16 -2.92 5.89 -3.83
N VAL A 17 -1.95 6.09 -2.94
CA VAL A 17 -0.96 5.10 -2.50
C VAL A 17 -1.04 4.94 -0.98
N PHE A 18 -1.48 3.77 -0.54
CA PHE A 18 -1.40 3.35 0.86
C PHE A 18 -0.06 2.65 1.10
N TYR A 19 0.73 3.09 2.08
CA TYR A 19 2.08 2.55 2.29
C TYR A 19 2.39 2.23 3.77
N ASP A 20 3.26 1.24 3.96
CA ASP A 20 3.77 0.84 5.28
C ASP A 20 5.03 1.63 5.65
N ALA A 21 5.36 1.64 6.94
CA ALA A 21 6.52 2.36 7.47
C ALA A 21 7.86 1.87 6.88
N LEU A 22 7.91 0.64 6.36
CA LEU A 22 9.10 0.06 5.75
C LEU A 22 9.25 0.39 4.25
N VAL A 23 8.33 1.15 3.66
CA VAL A 23 8.43 1.57 2.25
C VAL A 23 9.39 2.77 2.16
N PRO A 24 10.48 2.67 1.38
CA PRO A 24 11.42 3.79 1.19
C PRO A 24 10.77 4.99 0.51
N ALA A 25 11.25 6.20 0.83
CA ALA A 25 10.73 7.44 0.27
C ALA A 25 10.92 7.52 -1.26
N GLU A 26 11.98 6.90 -1.77
CA GLU A 26 12.32 6.80 -3.19
C GLU A 26 11.25 6.01 -3.98
N ILE A 27 10.58 5.05 -3.35
CA ILE A 27 9.46 4.34 -3.98
C ILE A 27 8.22 5.22 -4.04
N LEU A 28 8.00 6.04 -3.00
CA LEU A 28 6.88 6.99 -2.96
C LEU A 28 7.06 8.13 -3.96
N SER A 29 8.29 8.51 -4.28
CA SER A 29 8.58 9.57 -5.26
C SER A 29 8.26 9.16 -6.71
N LEU A 30 8.14 7.86 -7.01
CA LEU A 30 7.69 7.35 -8.31
C LEU A 30 6.22 7.70 -8.63
N ALA A 31 5.43 8.04 -7.61
CA ALA A 31 4.04 8.46 -7.74
C ALA A 31 3.86 9.89 -7.20
N PRO A 32 4.48 10.91 -7.82
CA PRO A 32 4.53 12.27 -7.26
C PRO A 32 3.13 12.89 -7.16
N ARG A 33 2.26 12.60 -8.13
CA ARG A 33 0.88 13.11 -8.21
C ARG A 33 -0.14 12.35 -7.36
N ALA A 34 0.22 11.19 -6.83
CA ALA A 34 -0.69 10.40 -6.02
C ALA A 34 -0.84 10.98 -4.60
N GLU A 35 -2.04 10.90 -4.05
CA GLU A 35 -2.26 11.03 -2.61
C GLU A 35 -1.52 9.89 -1.88
N LYS A 36 -0.82 10.21 -0.79
CA LYS A 36 0.01 9.23 -0.06
C LYS A 36 -0.53 9.08 1.36
N VAL A 37 -0.93 7.87 1.72
CA VAL A 37 -1.53 7.56 3.02
C VAL A 37 -0.72 6.48 3.75
N ALA A 38 -0.04 6.88 4.83
CA ALA A 38 0.61 5.92 5.72
C ALA A 38 -0.44 5.09 6.48
N VAL A 39 -0.32 3.76 6.45
CA VAL A 39 -1.27 2.87 7.15
C VAL A 39 -0.62 1.81 8.05
N GLY A 40 0.72 1.84 8.17
CA GLY A 40 1.45 1.07 9.18
C GLY A 40 1.43 1.78 10.54
N LYS A 41 1.24 1.02 11.64
CA LYS A 41 1.50 1.50 13.01
C LYS A 41 2.89 1.04 13.45
N ARG A 42 3.62 1.91 14.15
CA ARG A 42 4.67 1.50 15.08
C ARG A 42 4.01 0.58 16.12
N CYS A 43 4.38 -0.71 16.18
CA CYS A 43 3.96 -1.73 17.17
C CYS A 43 2.62 -2.49 16.96
N GLY A 44 2.71 -3.69 16.37
CA GLY A 44 2.32 -4.96 17.06
C GLY A 44 0.88 -5.49 17.05
N ARG A 45 -0.19 -4.73 16.72
CA ARG A 45 -1.57 -5.26 16.72
C ARG A 45 -2.09 -5.58 15.30
N GLN A 46 -1.95 -6.84 14.88
CA GLN A 46 -2.16 -7.28 13.49
C GLN A 46 -3.64 -7.35 13.03
N SER A 47 -4.57 -7.93 13.80
CA SER A 47 -5.91 -8.22 13.28
C SER A 47 -6.86 -7.01 13.20
N THR A 48 -6.79 -6.07 14.15
CA THR A 48 -7.63 -4.85 14.13
C THR A 48 -7.13 -3.83 13.10
N ALA A 49 -5.82 -3.77 12.88
CA ALA A 49 -5.23 -2.88 11.87
C ALA A 49 -5.58 -3.34 10.44
N GLN A 50 -5.58 -4.65 10.18
CA GLN A 50 -5.83 -5.16 8.83
C GLN A 50 -7.25 -4.87 8.33
N ARG A 51 -8.29 -5.06 9.18
CA ARG A 51 -9.69 -4.70 8.81
C ARG A 51 -9.83 -3.21 8.52
N PHE A 52 -9.12 -2.35 9.25
CA PHE A 52 -9.13 -0.91 9.01
C PHE A 52 -8.48 -0.55 7.68
N ILE A 53 -7.34 -1.17 7.36
CA ILE A 53 -6.65 -0.98 6.07
C ILE A 53 -7.54 -1.44 4.92
N HIS A 54 -8.16 -2.62 5.04
CA HIS A 54 -9.08 -3.13 4.03
C HIS A 54 -10.28 -2.20 3.81
N LYS A 55 -10.87 -1.67 4.89
CA LYS A 55 -11.94 -0.68 4.77
C LYS A 55 -11.49 0.57 4.02
N ARG A 56 -10.31 1.11 4.34
CA ARG A 56 -9.75 2.27 3.65
C ARG A 56 -9.50 2.01 2.16
N LEU A 57 -8.97 0.83 1.82
CA LEU A 57 -8.78 0.42 0.43
C LEU A 57 -10.11 0.32 -0.32
N ALA A 58 -11.13 -0.30 0.29
CA ALA A 58 -12.45 -0.42 -0.29
C ALA A 58 -13.14 0.95 -0.47
N ASP A 59 -13.01 1.86 0.50
CA ASP A 59 -13.56 3.21 0.40
C ASP A 59 -12.83 4.06 -0.64
N ALA A 60 -11.51 3.89 -0.78
CA ALA A 60 -10.73 4.54 -1.83
C ALA A 60 -11.08 4.03 -3.23
N ALA A 61 -11.31 2.72 -3.38
CA ALA A 61 -11.68 2.11 -4.67
C ALA A 61 -13.03 2.63 -5.21
N LYS A 62 -13.88 3.22 -4.36
CA LYS A 62 -15.13 3.88 -4.77
C LYS A 62 -14.93 5.31 -5.30
N ARG A 63 -13.80 5.94 -4.99
CA ARG A 63 -13.53 7.37 -5.29
C ARG A 63 -12.41 7.57 -6.30
N HIS A 64 -11.49 6.61 -6.40
CA HIS A 64 -10.30 6.68 -7.22
C HIS A 64 -10.31 5.56 -8.26
N ARG A 65 -9.75 5.83 -9.43
CA ARG A 65 -9.67 4.86 -10.52
C ARG A 65 -8.53 3.87 -10.31
N THR A 66 -7.41 4.31 -9.72
CA THR A 66 -6.26 3.47 -9.41
C THR A 66 -5.83 3.63 -7.95
N VAL A 67 -6.06 2.58 -7.16
CA VAL A 67 -5.64 2.47 -5.77
C VAL A 67 -4.46 1.50 -5.66
N VAL A 68 -3.38 1.94 -5.02
CA VAL A 68 -2.17 1.14 -4.80
C VAL A 68 -1.94 0.92 -3.32
N ARG A 69 -1.60 -0.31 -2.94
CA ARG A 69 -1.08 -0.64 -1.61
C ARG A 69 0.36 -1.12 -1.71
N LEU A 70 1.29 -0.33 -1.19
CA LEU A 70 2.68 -0.69 -1.01
C LEU A 70 2.88 -1.31 0.38
N LYS A 71 3.50 -2.49 0.40
CA LYS A 71 3.93 -3.19 1.60
C LYS A 71 5.45 -3.25 1.59
N GLY A 72 6.09 -2.80 2.68
CA GLY A 72 7.54 -2.94 2.86
C GLY A 72 7.84 -4.23 3.61
N GLY A 73 8.86 -4.97 3.16
CA GLY A 73 9.28 -6.24 3.77
C GLY A 73 10.25 -7.02 2.87
N ASP A 74 10.83 -8.08 3.43
CA ASP A 74 11.66 -9.02 2.70
C ASP A 74 10.78 -10.06 1.97
N PRO A 75 10.92 -10.23 0.65
CA PRO A 75 10.18 -11.24 -0.10
C PRO A 75 10.48 -12.67 0.37
N MET A 76 11.67 -12.90 0.92
CA MET A 76 12.10 -14.22 1.41
C MET A 76 11.41 -14.62 2.72
N LEU A 77 10.75 -13.70 3.42
CA LEU A 77 10.03 -14.01 4.65
C LEU A 77 8.63 -14.63 4.39
N PHE A 78 8.10 -14.49 3.17
CA PHE A 78 6.78 -14.99 2.78
C PHE A 78 6.76 -15.79 1.47
N GLY A 79 7.91 -15.94 0.79
CA GLY A 79 8.08 -16.90 -0.28
C GLY A 79 8.29 -18.30 0.32
N ARG A 80 7.33 -19.20 0.12
CA ARG A 80 7.64 -20.63 0.21
C ARG A 80 8.61 -20.95 -0.94
N ALA A 81 9.72 -21.60 -0.61
CA ALA A 81 10.56 -22.29 -1.60
C ALA A 81 9.75 -23.39 -2.32
#